data_AF-A0A409WZW7-F1
#
_entry.id   AF-A0A409WZW7-F1
#
_cell.length_a   1.000
_cell.length_b   1.000
_cell.length_c   1.000
_cell.angle_alpha   90.00
_cell.angle_beta   90.00
_cell.angle_gamma   90.00
#
_symmetry.space_group_name_H-M   'P 1'
#
loop_
_entity.id
_entity.type
_entity.pdbx_description
1 polymer ?
#
loop_
_entity_poly.entity_id
_entity_poly.type
_entity_poly.pdbx_seq_one_letter_code
_entity_poly.pdbx_strand_id
1 'polypeptide(L)'
;MYFRQFLDQYIILPTSRYRQTKTFSGIKGPVNAIAFIDHRFLVSGGDDHSVSVWDIQTHRLLQRLHDRGTDLWGQITCLVCTSTPEGGQGFIAGTGRGVIIAFKLIKTKKAEFQELDCVRAFFEDNFVEAMAFDPTHKRLVVSSHKGGLKLYQMESNGTLIEKWEIPSQSARLVRGIHFVEQGQKFLTFTMESGAVHEHDTITGKENLDNKRSLQSFVGNVDYFPDTQAILVDNLMTGFDIYTPPRTSPNQRFEVKRHGNQVYAVEVKFGEGGALVVGGSDHGVVYIFQSDTGDCIQTLLHGNKSTLVQAIATFTSPDGEHIIASGSSRLPTSSICIWRRPVSPTPRRRSLICV
;
A
#
# COMPACT_ATOMS: atom_id res chain seq x y z
N MET A 1 13.09 1.65 -28.22
CA MET A 1 13.06 0.92 -26.93
C MET A 1 14.50 0.55 -26.64
N TYR A 2 15.11 1.20 -25.65
CA TYR A 2 16.56 1.37 -25.59
C TYR A 2 17.25 0.13 -25.00
N PHE A 3 18.29 -0.35 -25.67
CA PHE A 3 19.18 -1.47 -25.30
C PHE A 3 19.55 -1.50 -23.79
N ARG A 4 19.64 -0.35 -23.12
CA ARG A 4 19.82 -0.24 -21.66
C ARG A 4 18.73 -0.95 -20.84
N GLN A 5 17.44 -0.80 -21.18
CA GLN A 5 16.35 -1.46 -20.44
C GLN A 5 16.41 -2.99 -20.58
N PHE A 6 16.77 -3.48 -21.77
CA PHE A 6 16.99 -4.90 -22.00
C PHE A 6 18.19 -5.42 -21.21
N LEU A 7 19.29 -4.66 -21.19
CA LEU A 7 20.48 -4.98 -20.40
C LEU A 7 20.19 -5.00 -18.89
N ASP A 8 19.46 -4.01 -18.37
CA ASP A 8 19.08 -3.92 -16.94
C ASP A 8 18.15 -5.06 -16.54
N GLN A 9 17.24 -5.47 -17.43
CA GLN A 9 16.28 -6.53 -17.17
C GLN A 9 16.90 -7.94 -17.29
N TYR A 10 17.85 -8.16 -18.23
CA TYR A 10 18.28 -9.51 -18.63
C TYR A 10 19.79 -9.79 -18.58
N ILE A 11 20.69 -8.79 -18.54
CA ILE A 11 22.14 -9.02 -18.80
C ILE A 11 23.07 -8.49 -17.71
N ILE A 12 22.91 -7.29 -17.18
CA ILE A 12 23.90 -6.68 -16.27
C ILE A 12 23.76 -7.32 -14.89
N LEU A 13 24.75 -8.04 -14.37
CA LEU A 13 24.87 -8.33 -12.93
C LEU A 13 25.32 -7.07 -12.20
N PRO A 14 24.48 -6.54 -11.30
CA PRO A 14 24.96 -6.35 -9.94
C PRO A 14 23.88 -6.70 -8.91
N THR A 15 24.31 -7.09 -7.73
CA THR A 15 23.52 -7.34 -6.52
C THR A 15 22.83 -6.08 -5.96
N SER A 16 22.52 -5.09 -6.80
CA SER A 16 22.06 -3.75 -6.40
C SER A 16 20.87 -3.22 -7.19
N ARG A 17 20.27 -4.01 -8.10
CA ARG A 17 19.08 -3.63 -8.89
C ARG A 17 17.92 -4.60 -8.70
N TYR A 18 16.69 -4.07 -8.82
CA TYR A 18 15.48 -4.88 -8.82
C TYR A 18 15.33 -5.64 -10.14
N ARG A 19 14.91 -6.90 -10.08
CA ARG A 19 14.59 -7.73 -11.26
C ARG A 19 13.25 -8.39 -11.11
N GLN A 20 12.54 -8.52 -12.21
CA GLN A 20 11.30 -9.29 -12.25
C GLN A 20 11.62 -10.76 -12.03
N THR A 21 11.09 -11.34 -10.96
CA THR A 21 11.23 -12.77 -10.66
C THR A 21 9.97 -13.55 -10.99
N LYS A 22 8.80 -12.89 -10.93
CA LYS A 22 7.54 -13.54 -11.26
C LYS A 22 6.50 -12.56 -11.77
N THR A 23 5.59 -13.09 -12.60
CA THR A 23 4.30 -12.49 -12.91
C THR A 23 3.19 -13.44 -12.49
N PHE A 24 2.26 -12.97 -11.67
CA PHE A 24 0.99 -13.63 -11.39
C PHE A 24 -0.02 -13.12 -12.42
N SER A 25 -0.57 -14.04 -13.21
CA SER A 25 -1.49 -13.77 -14.31
C SER A 25 -2.84 -14.46 -14.07
N GLY A 26 -3.85 -14.10 -14.86
CA GLY A 26 -5.20 -14.67 -14.75
C GLY A 26 -6.06 -14.01 -13.67
N ILE A 27 -5.64 -12.84 -13.17
CA ILE A 27 -6.46 -11.97 -12.32
C ILE A 27 -7.49 -11.29 -13.22
N LYS A 28 -8.77 -11.41 -12.84
CA LYS A 28 -9.87 -10.84 -13.59
C LYS A 28 -10.09 -9.41 -13.08
N GLY A 29 -10.16 -8.44 -13.98
CA GLY A 29 -10.34 -7.04 -13.61
C GLY A 29 -9.11 -6.35 -12.99
N PRO A 30 -9.17 -5.03 -12.78
CA PRO A 30 -8.14 -4.24 -12.11
C PRO A 30 -7.68 -4.78 -10.74
N VAL A 31 -6.38 -4.67 -10.46
CA VAL A 31 -5.82 -4.88 -9.11
C VAL A 31 -5.79 -3.53 -8.40
N ASN A 32 -6.57 -3.37 -7.35
CA ASN A 32 -6.73 -2.09 -6.65
C ASN A 32 -5.81 -1.99 -5.42
N ALA A 33 -5.55 -3.11 -4.74
CA ALA A 33 -4.76 -3.13 -3.52
C ALA A 33 -3.84 -4.35 -3.47
N ILE A 34 -2.65 -4.17 -2.92
CA ILE A 34 -1.66 -5.23 -2.66
C ILE A 34 -1.04 -4.99 -1.29
N ALA A 35 -0.86 -6.04 -0.49
CA ALA A 35 -0.16 -5.94 0.78
C ALA A 35 0.66 -7.20 1.10
N PHE A 36 1.88 -7.03 1.60
CA PHE A 36 2.68 -8.12 2.15
C PHE A 36 2.25 -8.38 3.60
N ILE A 37 1.82 -9.60 3.90
CA ILE A 37 1.54 -10.02 5.29
C ILE A 37 2.85 -10.31 6.02
N ASP A 38 3.79 -10.92 5.30
CA ASP A 38 5.15 -11.21 5.71
C ASP A 38 6.03 -11.48 4.46
N HIS A 39 7.23 -12.03 4.66
CA HIS A 39 8.16 -12.42 3.60
C HIS A 39 7.65 -13.54 2.68
N ARG A 40 6.59 -14.25 3.07
CA ARG A 40 6.07 -15.43 2.37
C ARG A 40 4.73 -15.16 1.70
N PHE A 41 3.85 -14.39 2.32
CA PHE A 41 2.47 -14.21 1.89
C PHE A 41 2.23 -12.78 1.39
N LEU A 42 1.69 -12.71 0.18
CA LEU A 42 1.18 -11.49 -0.43
C LEU A 42 -0.32 -11.63 -0.62
N VAL A 43 -1.08 -10.58 -0.31
CA VAL A 43 -2.50 -10.50 -0.65
C VAL A 43 -2.75 -9.43 -1.68
N SER A 44 -3.74 -9.67 -2.54
CA SER A 44 -4.19 -8.71 -3.53
C SER A 44 -5.71 -8.70 -3.64
N GLY A 45 -6.29 -7.54 -3.84
CA GLY A 45 -7.72 -7.37 -4.07
C GLY A 45 -8.00 -6.46 -5.26
N GLY A 46 -9.14 -6.66 -5.90
CA GLY A 46 -9.54 -5.88 -7.07
C GLY A 46 -11.01 -6.01 -7.45
N ASP A 47 -11.27 -5.78 -8.73
CA ASP A 47 -12.63 -5.74 -9.28
C ASP A 47 -13.24 -7.12 -9.53
N ASP A 48 -12.50 -8.21 -9.33
CA ASP A 48 -13.08 -9.57 -9.29
C ASP A 48 -13.81 -9.90 -7.98
N HIS A 49 -13.96 -8.90 -7.11
CA HIS A 49 -14.66 -9.00 -5.82
C HIS A 49 -14.07 -10.07 -4.91
N SER A 50 -12.78 -10.36 -5.09
CA SER A 50 -12.07 -11.39 -4.33
C SER A 50 -10.75 -10.88 -3.79
N VAL A 51 -10.29 -11.51 -2.71
CA VAL A 51 -8.92 -11.38 -2.22
C VAL A 51 -8.17 -12.66 -2.59
N SER A 52 -7.08 -12.50 -3.33
CA SER A 52 -6.17 -13.60 -3.68
C SER A 52 -4.98 -13.60 -2.72
N VAL A 53 -4.71 -14.78 -2.15
CA VAL A 53 -3.55 -15.04 -1.27
C VAL A 53 -2.49 -15.79 -2.06
N TRP A 54 -1.30 -15.22 -2.14
CA TRP A 54 -0.18 -15.72 -2.92
C TRP A 54 0.97 -16.14 -2.02
N ASP A 55 1.63 -17.24 -2.36
CA ASP A 55 2.92 -17.62 -1.78
C ASP A 55 4.04 -17.08 -2.67
N ILE A 56 4.85 -16.18 -2.11
CA ILE A 56 5.94 -15.47 -2.77
C ILE A 56 7.14 -16.38 -3.05
N GLN A 57 7.35 -17.43 -2.25
CA GLN A 57 8.46 -18.37 -2.43
C GLN A 57 8.15 -19.40 -3.52
N THR A 58 6.95 -19.99 -3.48
CA THR A 58 6.52 -21.02 -4.44
C THR A 58 5.87 -20.44 -5.69
N HIS A 59 5.56 -19.14 -5.69
CA HIS A 59 4.93 -18.42 -6.78
C HIS A 59 3.55 -18.97 -7.17
N ARG A 60 2.77 -19.39 -6.18
CA ARG A 60 1.45 -20.01 -6.38
C ARG A 60 0.34 -19.20 -5.71
N LEU A 61 -0.83 -19.19 -6.35
CA LEU A 61 -2.07 -18.83 -5.71
C LEU A 61 -2.44 -19.92 -4.70
N LEU A 62 -2.55 -19.56 -3.42
CA LEU A 62 -2.89 -20.47 -2.34
C LEU A 62 -4.39 -20.52 -2.09
N GLN A 63 -5.02 -19.36 -2.07
CA GLN A 63 -6.43 -19.22 -1.71
C GLN A 63 -7.04 -18.04 -2.46
N ARG A 64 -8.30 -18.21 -2.89
CA ARG A 64 -9.15 -17.11 -3.36
C ARG A 64 -10.31 -16.95 -2.38
N LEU A 65 -10.23 -15.90 -1.57
CA LEU A 65 -11.24 -15.50 -0.62
C LEU A 65 -12.27 -14.66 -1.37
N HIS A 66 -13.53 -15.02 -1.26
CA HIS A 66 -14.63 -14.32 -1.92
C HIS A 66 -15.87 -14.49 -1.06
N ASP A 67 -16.83 -13.61 -1.31
CA ASP A 67 -18.12 -13.67 -0.67
C ASP A 67 -18.82 -15.01 -0.95
N ARG A 68 -19.30 -15.66 0.11
CA ARG A 68 -19.98 -16.97 0.05
C ARG A 68 -21.46 -16.86 -0.33
N GLY A 69 -21.78 -15.94 -1.25
CA GLY A 69 -23.12 -15.77 -1.81
C GLY A 69 -24.00 -14.73 -1.12
N THR A 70 -23.43 -13.84 -0.29
CA THR A 70 -24.16 -12.73 0.33
C THR A 70 -24.20 -11.47 -0.54
N ASP A 71 -23.34 -11.40 -1.57
CA ASP A 71 -23.11 -10.24 -2.44
C ASP A 71 -22.87 -8.93 -1.66
N LEU A 72 -22.21 -9.01 -0.52
CA LEU A 72 -21.85 -7.90 0.34
C LEU A 72 -20.52 -7.24 -0.03
N TRP A 73 -19.57 -7.97 -0.63
CA TRP A 73 -18.21 -7.44 -0.86
C TRP A 73 -18.17 -6.39 -1.97
N GLY A 74 -18.50 -6.75 -3.22
CA GLY A 74 -18.14 -5.90 -4.36
C GLY A 74 -16.62 -5.76 -4.52
N GLN A 75 -16.16 -4.69 -5.18
CA GLN A 75 -14.73 -4.45 -5.46
C GLN A 75 -13.93 -4.39 -4.16
N ILE A 76 -12.74 -5.01 -4.13
CA ILE A 76 -11.81 -4.76 -3.01
C ILE A 76 -11.07 -3.47 -3.32
N THR A 77 -11.14 -2.50 -2.41
CA THR A 77 -10.65 -1.13 -2.63
C THR A 77 -9.35 -0.86 -1.88
N CYS A 78 -9.18 -1.44 -0.69
CA CYS A 78 -7.98 -1.27 0.12
C CYS A 78 -7.70 -2.50 1.00
N LEU A 79 -6.44 -2.69 1.38
CA LEU A 79 -5.95 -3.78 2.23
C LEU A 79 -5.01 -3.22 3.29
N VAL A 80 -5.12 -3.71 4.52
CA VAL A 80 -4.19 -3.39 5.61
C VAL A 80 -3.78 -4.65 6.36
N CYS A 81 -2.50 -4.80 6.66
CA CYS A 81 -2.01 -5.92 7.44
C CYS A 81 -2.29 -5.71 8.93
N THR A 82 -2.69 -6.78 9.62
CA THR A 82 -2.92 -6.79 11.07
C THR A 82 -1.88 -7.60 11.83
N SER A 83 -0.81 -8.02 11.13
CA SER A 83 0.24 -8.84 11.71
C SER A 83 0.84 -8.16 12.94
N THR A 84 0.88 -8.87 14.07
CA THR A 84 1.44 -8.36 15.33
C THR A 84 2.79 -9.02 15.63
N PRO A 85 3.70 -8.35 16.38
CA PRO A 85 4.93 -8.96 16.87
C PRO A 85 4.70 -10.23 17.72
N GLU A 86 3.52 -10.34 18.33
CA GLU A 86 3.08 -11.49 19.15
C GLU A 86 2.69 -12.73 18.33
N GLY A 87 2.81 -12.69 16.99
CA GLY A 87 2.76 -13.88 16.13
C GLY A 87 1.43 -14.15 15.43
N GLY A 88 0.46 -13.24 15.49
CA GLY A 88 -0.73 -13.32 14.64
C GLY A 88 -0.42 -12.78 13.25
N GLN A 89 -0.70 -13.56 12.19
CA GLN A 89 -0.64 -13.09 10.80
C GLN A 89 -2.06 -12.91 10.27
N GLY A 90 -2.34 -11.75 9.69
CA GLY A 90 -3.69 -11.41 9.25
C GLY A 90 -3.71 -10.11 8.46
N PHE A 91 -4.89 -9.81 7.92
CA PHE A 91 -5.15 -8.59 7.18
C PHE A 91 -6.64 -8.26 7.23
N ILE A 92 -6.98 -7.02 6.92
CA ILE A 92 -8.34 -6.53 6.77
C ILE A 92 -8.50 -5.99 5.35
N ALA A 93 -9.61 -6.35 4.71
CA ALA A 93 -10.00 -5.87 3.40
C ALA A 93 -11.16 -4.87 3.52
N GLY A 94 -11.03 -3.73 2.85
CA GLY A 94 -12.10 -2.76 2.66
C GLY A 94 -12.69 -2.93 1.26
N THR A 95 -13.98 -2.63 1.13
CA THR A 95 -14.71 -2.90 -0.10
C THR A 95 -15.49 -1.71 -0.65
N GLY A 96 -15.78 -1.77 -1.95
CA GLY A 96 -16.61 -0.86 -2.71
C GLY A 96 -18.10 -0.93 -2.36
N ARG A 97 -18.52 -1.78 -1.41
CA ARG A 97 -19.88 -1.75 -0.85
C ARG A 97 -19.89 -1.35 0.61
N GLY A 98 -18.81 -0.74 1.13
CA GLY A 98 -18.77 -0.23 2.50
C GLY A 98 -18.58 -1.31 3.57
N VAL A 99 -18.14 -2.50 3.19
CA VAL A 99 -17.89 -3.63 4.09
C VAL A 99 -16.40 -3.74 4.39
N ILE A 100 -16.07 -4.06 5.64
CA ILE A 100 -14.74 -4.43 6.10
C ILE A 100 -14.75 -5.91 6.51
N ILE A 101 -13.75 -6.66 6.04
CA ILE A 101 -13.62 -8.10 6.33
C ILE A 101 -12.26 -8.38 6.94
N ALA A 102 -12.26 -8.98 8.14
CA ALA A 102 -11.06 -9.34 8.86
C ALA A 102 -10.67 -10.80 8.60
N PHE A 103 -9.41 -11.05 8.29
CA PHE A 103 -8.86 -12.38 8.07
C PHE A 103 -7.68 -12.67 8.97
N LYS A 104 -7.54 -13.94 9.37
CA LYS A 104 -6.36 -14.45 10.09
C LYS A 104 -5.87 -15.74 9.48
N LEU A 105 -4.55 -15.90 9.48
CA LEU A 105 -3.90 -17.16 9.16
C LEU A 105 -4.13 -18.13 10.32
N ILE A 106 -4.91 -19.17 10.09
CA ILE A 106 -5.22 -20.18 11.11
C ILE A 106 -4.30 -21.39 10.98
N LYS A 107 -3.92 -21.78 9.75
CA LYS A 107 -3.04 -22.94 9.50
C LYS A 107 -1.82 -22.54 8.69
N THR A 108 -0.71 -22.21 9.37
CA THR A 108 0.55 -21.76 8.74
C THR A 108 1.10 -22.76 7.70
N LYS A 109 1.02 -24.07 7.98
CA LYS A 109 1.49 -25.11 7.04
C LYS A 109 0.67 -25.17 5.75
N LYS A 110 -0.64 -24.99 5.84
CA LYS A 110 -1.56 -24.98 4.69
C LYS A 110 -1.76 -23.59 4.07
N ALA A 111 -1.20 -22.56 4.70
CA ALA A 111 -1.40 -21.16 4.34
C ALA A 111 -2.90 -20.79 4.24
N GLU A 112 -3.70 -21.28 5.20
CA GLU A 112 -5.15 -21.12 5.18
C GLU A 112 -5.58 -19.90 6.00
N PHE A 113 -6.10 -18.90 5.30
CA PHE A 113 -6.73 -17.73 5.89
C PHE A 113 -8.22 -17.97 6.09
N GLN A 114 -8.71 -17.57 7.25
CA GLN A 114 -10.11 -17.66 7.61
C GLN A 114 -10.66 -16.26 7.93
N GLU A 115 -11.88 -16.02 7.48
CA GLU A 115 -12.68 -14.86 7.87
C GLU A 115 -13.00 -14.94 9.36
N LEU A 116 -12.67 -13.87 10.08
CA LEU A 116 -12.93 -13.70 11.51
C LEU A 116 -14.19 -12.88 11.74
N ASP A 117 -14.36 -11.83 10.95
CA ASP A 117 -15.49 -10.91 11.06
C ASP A 117 -15.76 -10.23 9.71
N CYS A 118 -17.00 -9.82 9.52
CA CYS A 118 -17.48 -9.15 8.30
C CYS A 118 -18.50 -8.09 8.71
N VAL A 119 -18.08 -6.83 8.69
CA VAL A 119 -18.85 -5.70 9.23
C VAL A 119 -19.17 -4.72 8.12
N ARG A 120 -20.44 -4.33 8.01
CA ARG A 120 -20.85 -3.21 7.14
C ARG A 120 -20.56 -1.90 7.86
N ALA A 121 -19.42 -1.29 7.54
CA ALA A 121 -18.99 -0.02 8.12
C ALA A 121 -19.81 1.16 7.58
N PHE A 122 -20.12 1.13 6.28
CA PHE A 122 -20.86 2.19 5.60
C PHE A 122 -22.03 1.63 4.78
N PHE A 123 -23.07 2.45 4.64
CA PHE A 123 -24.35 2.13 3.98
C PHE A 123 -24.55 3.01 2.74
N GLU A 124 -25.61 2.74 1.97
CA GLU A 124 -26.06 3.58 0.84
C GLU A 124 -24.97 3.81 -0.22
N ASP A 125 -24.36 2.71 -0.68
CA ASP A 125 -23.30 2.69 -1.71
C ASP A 125 -22.12 3.60 -1.38
N ASN A 126 -21.76 3.71 -0.11
CA ASN A 126 -20.58 4.43 0.33
C ASN A 126 -19.41 3.46 0.55
N PHE A 127 -18.34 3.66 -0.19
CA PHE A 127 -17.21 2.73 -0.25
C PHE A 127 -16.27 2.93 0.93
N VAL A 128 -15.48 1.91 1.26
CA VAL A 128 -14.24 2.10 2.04
C VAL A 128 -13.15 2.50 1.03
N GLU A 129 -12.97 3.76 0.65
CA GLU A 129 -12.09 4.68 1.36
C GLU A 129 -10.62 4.25 1.48
N ALA A 130 -10.10 4.50 2.67
CA ALA A 130 -8.78 4.15 3.13
C ALA A 130 -8.90 3.54 4.52
N MET A 131 -7.87 2.80 4.94
CA MET A 131 -7.81 2.19 6.26
C MET A 131 -6.41 2.29 6.85
N ALA A 132 -6.33 2.40 8.17
CA ALA A 132 -5.11 2.27 8.92
C ALA A 132 -5.33 1.39 10.14
N PHE A 133 -4.38 0.48 10.40
CA PHE A 133 -4.40 -0.38 11.58
C PHE A 133 -3.24 0.00 12.52
N ASP A 134 -3.57 0.19 13.78
CA ASP A 134 -2.63 0.33 14.88
C ASP A 134 -2.44 -1.03 15.56
N PRO A 135 -1.32 -1.73 15.32
CA PRO A 135 -1.08 -3.05 15.88
C PRO A 135 -0.81 -3.04 17.38
N THR A 136 -0.35 -1.92 17.94
CA THR A 136 -0.03 -1.80 19.37
C THR A 136 -1.31 -1.81 20.20
N HIS A 137 -2.31 -1.04 19.77
CA HIS A 137 -3.59 -0.92 20.48
C HIS A 137 -4.71 -1.74 19.84
N LYS A 138 -4.43 -2.46 18.73
CA LYS A 138 -5.38 -3.26 17.95
C LYS A 138 -6.59 -2.44 17.48
N ARG A 139 -6.34 -1.25 16.94
CA ARG A 139 -7.39 -0.32 16.48
C ARG A 139 -7.34 -0.16 14.97
N LEU A 140 -8.50 -0.03 14.34
CA LEU A 140 -8.65 0.22 12.91
C LEU A 140 -9.42 1.52 12.73
N VAL A 141 -8.84 2.48 12.01
CA VAL A 141 -9.60 3.63 11.49
C VAL A 141 -9.91 3.35 10.02
N VAL A 142 -11.15 3.59 9.63
CA VAL A 142 -11.62 3.46 8.25
C VAL A 142 -12.28 4.75 7.81
N SER A 143 -12.01 5.18 6.59
CA SER A 143 -12.73 6.27 5.94
C SER A 143 -13.70 5.75 4.91
N SER A 144 -14.72 6.56 4.62
CA SER A 144 -15.63 6.34 3.53
C SER A 144 -15.36 7.28 2.36
N HIS A 145 -15.88 6.94 1.19
CA HIS A 145 -15.81 7.77 0.00
C HIS A 145 -16.45 9.16 0.20
N LYS A 146 -17.48 9.23 1.06
CA LYS A 146 -18.15 10.50 1.42
C LYS A 146 -17.51 11.23 2.63
N GLY A 147 -16.33 10.79 3.08
CA GLY A 147 -15.55 11.46 4.12
C GLY A 147 -15.92 11.12 5.56
N GLY A 148 -16.91 10.25 5.78
CA GLY A 148 -17.19 9.70 7.12
C GLY A 148 -16.01 8.86 7.62
N LEU A 149 -15.76 8.89 8.93
CA LEU A 149 -14.70 8.13 9.60
C LEU A 149 -15.30 7.25 10.69
N LYS A 150 -14.75 6.04 10.86
CA LYS A 150 -15.09 5.15 11.98
C LYS A 150 -13.85 4.57 12.61
N LEU A 151 -13.91 4.37 13.93
CA LEU A 151 -12.90 3.61 14.66
C LEU A 151 -13.49 2.29 15.13
N TYR A 152 -12.75 1.22 14.89
CA TYR A 152 -13.01 -0.10 15.43
C TYR A 152 -11.89 -0.52 16.38
N GLN A 153 -12.27 -1.15 17.49
CA GLN A 153 -11.37 -1.95 18.31
C GLN A 153 -11.45 -3.39 17.84
N MET A 154 -10.30 -4.01 17.58
CA MET A 154 -10.20 -5.42 17.25
C MET A 154 -9.96 -6.23 18.53
N GLU A 155 -10.89 -7.11 18.84
CA GLU A 155 -10.81 -8.03 19.96
C GLU A 155 -9.88 -9.21 19.66
N SER A 156 -9.48 -9.97 20.68
CA SER A 156 -8.53 -11.08 20.54
C SER A 156 -9.05 -12.21 19.64
N ASN A 157 -10.37 -12.37 19.55
CA ASN A 157 -11.04 -13.32 18.65
C ASN A 157 -11.15 -12.81 17.20
N GLY A 158 -10.78 -11.55 16.93
CA GLY A 158 -10.88 -10.93 15.61
C GLY A 158 -12.12 -10.08 15.37
N THR A 159 -13.07 -10.05 16.32
CA THR A 159 -14.28 -9.24 16.20
C THR A 159 -13.94 -7.74 16.21
N LEU A 160 -14.58 -6.99 15.32
CA LEU A 160 -14.43 -5.54 15.21
C LEU A 160 -15.59 -4.84 15.91
N ILE A 161 -15.27 -4.11 16.99
CA ILE A 161 -16.25 -3.36 17.77
C ILE A 161 -16.13 -1.88 17.43
N GLU A 162 -17.17 -1.30 16.84
CA GLU A 162 -17.24 0.14 16.59
C GLU A 162 -17.16 0.92 17.92
N LYS A 163 -16.27 1.92 17.98
CA LYS A 163 -16.08 2.78 19.17
C LYS A 163 -16.68 4.16 18.98
N TRP A 164 -16.54 4.72 17.79
CA TRP A 164 -17.15 5.98 17.41
C TRP A 164 -17.28 6.10 15.90
N GLU A 165 -18.17 7.01 15.49
CA GLU A 165 -18.37 7.42 14.11
C GLU A 165 -18.33 8.95 14.03
N ILE A 166 -17.64 9.44 13.00
CA ILE A 166 -17.74 10.82 12.54
C ILE A 166 -18.52 10.77 11.23
N PRO A 167 -19.74 11.34 11.18
CA PRO A 167 -20.58 11.25 10.00
C PRO A 167 -19.94 11.95 8.80
N SER A 168 -20.34 11.53 7.60
CA SER A 168 -19.89 12.14 6.35
C SER A 168 -20.29 13.62 6.31
N GLN A 169 -19.31 14.52 6.33
CA GLN A 169 -19.52 15.97 6.26
C GLN A 169 -18.90 16.53 4.97
N SER A 170 -19.74 16.70 3.94
CA SER A 170 -19.32 17.20 2.61
C SER A 170 -18.23 16.33 1.94
N ALA A 171 -17.99 16.54 0.65
CA ALA A 171 -17.20 15.68 -0.24
C ALA A 171 -15.68 15.66 0.07
N ARG A 172 -15.28 15.11 1.23
CA ARG A 172 -13.87 14.86 1.59
C ARG A 172 -13.48 13.44 1.19
N LEU A 173 -12.78 13.31 0.07
CA LEU A 173 -12.23 12.03 -0.38
C LEU A 173 -10.93 11.72 0.37
N VAL A 174 -11.03 11.01 1.49
CA VAL A 174 -9.87 10.64 2.31
C VAL A 174 -9.13 9.47 1.66
N ARG A 175 -7.94 9.73 1.11
CA ARG A 175 -7.08 8.74 0.42
C ARG A 175 -6.02 8.10 1.31
N GLY A 176 -5.70 8.74 2.43
CA GLY A 176 -4.67 8.28 3.34
C GLY A 176 -5.08 8.42 4.78
N ILE A 177 -4.73 7.42 5.58
CA ILE A 177 -4.88 7.44 7.04
C ILE A 177 -3.59 6.87 7.63
N HIS A 178 -3.00 7.57 8.61
CA HIS A 178 -1.83 7.07 9.31
C HIS A 178 -1.86 7.45 10.79
N PHE A 179 -1.65 6.47 11.66
CA PHE A 179 -1.47 6.72 13.09
C PHE A 179 -0.11 7.39 13.34
N VAL A 180 -0.13 8.37 14.23
CA VAL A 180 1.05 9.14 14.67
C VAL A 180 1.06 9.22 16.19
N GLU A 181 2.16 9.73 16.77
CA GLU A 181 2.31 9.87 18.23
C GLU A 181 1.97 8.55 18.97
N GLN A 182 2.56 7.44 18.50
CA GLN A 182 2.32 6.09 19.05
C GLN A 182 0.82 5.70 19.07
N GLY A 183 0.04 6.17 18.09
CA GLY A 183 -1.39 5.88 17.98
C GLY A 183 -2.28 6.77 18.86
N GLN A 184 -1.74 7.77 19.56
CA GLN A 184 -2.60 8.74 20.25
C GLN A 184 -3.41 9.57 19.26
N LYS A 185 -2.83 9.86 18.11
CA LYS A 185 -3.47 10.61 17.03
C LYS A 185 -3.39 9.88 15.70
N PHE A 186 -4.17 10.33 14.74
CA PHE A 186 -4.03 9.92 13.34
C PHE A 186 -4.20 11.10 12.40
N LEU A 187 -3.55 11.00 11.24
CA LEU A 187 -3.64 11.97 10.15
C LEU A 187 -4.55 11.41 9.06
N THR A 188 -5.39 12.27 8.49
CA THR A 188 -6.15 11.98 7.27
C THR A 188 -5.71 12.90 6.14
N PHE A 189 -5.63 12.36 4.93
CA PHE A 189 -5.17 13.06 3.73
C PHE A 189 -6.28 13.11 2.70
N THR A 190 -6.71 14.31 2.33
CA THR A 190 -7.82 14.51 1.39
C THR A 190 -7.30 14.68 -0.03
N MET A 191 -7.85 13.90 -0.96
CA MET A 191 -7.50 13.94 -2.38
C MET A 191 -7.68 15.35 -2.96
N GLU A 192 -6.82 15.72 -3.91
CA GLU A 192 -6.83 16.97 -4.69
C GLU A 192 -6.60 18.27 -3.90
N SER A 193 -7.22 18.43 -2.74
CA SER A 193 -7.15 19.64 -1.92
C SER A 193 -5.82 19.83 -1.19
N GLY A 194 -5.07 18.75 -0.96
CA GLY A 194 -3.88 18.76 -0.12
C GLY A 194 -4.16 18.85 1.38
N ALA A 195 -5.44 18.88 1.80
CA ALA A 195 -5.80 19.04 3.19
C ALA A 195 -5.37 17.83 4.03
N VAL A 196 -4.67 18.12 5.13
CA VAL A 196 -4.25 17.17 6.15
C VAL A 196 -4.93 17.54 7.46
N HIS A 197 -5.72 16.62 7.98
CA HIS A 197 -6.41 16.78 9.27
C HIS A 197 -5.79 15.85 10.30
N GLU A 198 -5.53 16.38 11.49
CA GLU A 198 -5.10 15.60 12.63
C GLU A 198 -6.29 15.35 13.54
N HIS A 199 -6.43 14.12 14.02
CA HIS A 199 -7.52 13.70 14.90
C HIS A 199 -6.97 13.03 16.14
N ASP A 200 -7.61 13.30 17.28
CA ASP A 200 -7.43 12.49 18.48
C ASP A 200 -8.07 11.11 18.26
N THR A 201 -7.33 10.04 18.53
CA THR A 201 -7.78 8.68 18.20
C THR A 201 -8.93 8.24 19.09
N ILE A 202 -8.94 8.63 20.36
CA ILE A 202 -9.93 8.14 21.32
C ILE A 202 -11.29 8.83 21.12
N THR A 203 -11.27 10.13 20.86
CA THR A 203 -12.48 10.96 20.74
C THR A 203 -12.91 11.18 19.30
N GLY A 204 -12.04 10.95 18.32
CA GLY A 204 -12.24 11.28 16.91
C GLY A 204 -12.18 12.80 16.61
N LYS A 205 -12.07 13.65 17.64
CA LYS A 205 -12.12 15.10 17.46
C LYS A 205 -10.96 15.59 16.61
N GLU A 206 -11.30 16.41 15.62
CA GLU A 206 -10.33 17.09 14.76
C GLU A 206 -9.58 18.16 15.58
N ASN A 207 -8.25 18.15 15.50
CA ASN A 207 -7.41 19.20 16.04
C ASN A 207 -7.36 20.38 15.05
N LEU A 208 -8.25 21.35 15.25
CA LEU A 208 -8.42 22.51 14.37
C LEU A 208 -7.20 23.44 14.35
N ASP A 209 -6.39 23.44 15.40
CA ASP A 209 -5.20 24.27 15.51
C ASP A 209 -4.04 23.76 14.64
N ASN A 210 -4.07 22.47 14.25
CA ASN A 210 -3.04 21.83 13.43
C ASN A 210 -3.51 21.51 12.00
N LYS A 211 -4.40 22.34 11.44
CA LYS A 211 -4.86 22.19 10.06
C LYS A 211 -3.74 22.56 9.08
N ARG A 212 -3.40 21.63 8.20
CA ARG A 212 -2.34 21.81 7.19
C ARG A 212 -2.90 21.57 5.80
N SER A 213 -2.35 22.27 4.81
CA SER A 213 -2.66 22.05 3.40
C SER A 213 -1.34 21.91 2.66
N LEU A 214 -1.09 20.71 2.12
CA LEU A 214 0.08 20.45 1.29
C LEU A 214 -0.10 21.19 -0.04
N GLN A 215 1.01 21.67 -0.61
CA GLN A 215 1.01 22.34 -1.91
C GLN A 215 0.77 21.39 -3.11
N SER A 216 0.63 20.10 -2.86
CA SER A 216 0.43 19.09 -3.90
C SER A 216 -1.02 18.68 -4.02
N PHE A 217 -1.42 18.36 -5.25
CA PHE A 217 -2.69 17.69 -5.52
C PHE A 217 -2.55 16.24 -5.08
N VAL A 218 -2.98 15.95 -3.86
CA VAL A 218 -2.78 14.66 -3.20
C VAL A 218 -3.58 13.56 -3.91
N GLY A 219 -2.91 12.47 -4.28
CA GLY A 219 -3.47 11.19 -4.68
C GLY A 219 -3.44 10.22 -3.50
N ASN A 220 -2.73 9.10 -3.64
CA ASN A 220 -2.43 8.21 -2.52
C ASN A 220 -1.22 8.71 -1.71
N VAL A 221 -1.08 8.19 -0.48
CA VAL A 221 0.01 8.58 0.42
C VAL A 221 0.61 7.37 1.14
N ASP A 222 1.83 7.53 1.59
CA ASP A 222 2.51 6.60 2.49
C ASP A 222 3.22 7.39 3.60
N TYR A 223 3.42 6.75 4.75
CA TYR A 223 4.02 7.40 5.91
C TYR A 223 5.19 6.58 6.44
N PHE A 224 6.32 7.23 6.69
CA PHE A 224 7.49 6.62 7.28
C PHE A 224 7.64 7.07 8.75
N PRO A 225 7.36 6.19 9.74
CA PRO A 225 7.29 6.58 11.15
C PRO A 225 8.58 7.13 11.74
N ASP A 226 9.74 6.58 11.36
CA ASP A 226 11.02 6.91 12.00
C ASP A 226 11.42 8.38 11.81
N THR A 227 11.13 8.96 10.64
CA THR A 227 11.40 10.37 10.34
C THR A 227 10.12 11.21 10.23
N GLN A 228 8.96 10.61 10.47
CA GLN A 228 7.64 11.19 10.26
C GLN A 228 7.43 11.73 8.82
N ALA A 229 8.15 11.17 7.85
CA ALA A 229 8.06 11.62 6.47
C ALA A 229 6.75 11.16 5.83
N ILE A 230 6.13 12.03 5.06
CA ILE A 230 4.91 11.75 4.30
C ILE A 230 5.30 11.74 2.83
N LEU A 231 5.08 10.61 2.17
CA LEU A 231 5.21 10.46 0.72
C LEU A 231 3.83 10.61 0.09
N VAL A 232 3.73 11.45 -0.93
CA VAL A 232 2.49 11.81 -1.60
C VAL A 232 2.61 11.49 -3.08
N ASP A 233 1.60 10.82 -3.63
CA ASP A 233 1.34 10.84 -5.06
C ASP A 233 0.84 12.23 -5.45
N ASN A 234 1.68 13.01 -6.12
CA ASN A 234 1.28 14.28 -6.69
C ASN A 234 0.65 14.02 -8.06
N LEU A 235 -0.67 14.18 -8.10
CA LEU A 235 -1.51 13.96 -9.27
C LEU A 235 -1.06 14.77 -10.51
N MET A 236 -0.28 15.84 -10.32
CA MET A 236 0.21 16.70 -11.41
C MET A 236 1.63 16.40 -11.87
N THR A 237 2.58 16.19 -10.94
CA THR A 237 4.02 16.21 -11.29
C THR A 237 4.78 14.93 -10.99
N GLY A 238 4.18 13.94 -10.31
CA GLY A 238 4.85 12.70 -9.92
C GLY A 238 4.69 12.44 -8.43
N PHE A 239 5.78 12.44 -7.66
CA PHE A 239 5.71 12.19 -6.21
C PHE A 239 6.40 13.30 -5.42
N ASP A 240 6.00 13.49 -4.17
CA ASP A 240 6.58 14.47 -3.27
C ASP A 240 6.79 13.89 -1.87
N ILE A 241 7.90 14.26 -1.21
CA ILE A 241 8.11 13.99 0.22
C ILE A 241 7.92 15.27 1.02
N TYR A 242 7.24 15.14 2.15
CA TYR A 242 7.06 16.17 3.16
C TYR A 242 7.62 15.72 4.51
N THR A 243 8.24 16.64 5.23
CA THR A 243 8.54 16.50 6.65
C THR A 243 7.69 17.52 7.42
N PRO A 244 6.70 17.07 8.20
CA PRO A 244 5.96 17.94 9.10
C PRO A 244 6.87 18.84 9.94
N PRO A 245 6.46 20.09 10.23
CA PRO A 245 5.18 20.71 9.90
C PRO A 245 5.15 21.41 8.52
N ARG A 246 6.15 21.20 7.65
CA ARG A 246 6.22 21.91 6.35
C ARG A 246 5.05 21.53 5.44
N THR A 247 4.51 22.54 4.75
CA THR A 247 3.45 22.41 3.75
C THR A 247 3.97 22.52 2.31
N SER A 248 5.24 22.88 2.14
CA SER A 248 5.99 22.79 0.90
C SER A 248 6.78 21.48 0.85
N PRO A 249 6.90 20.81 -0.31
CA PRO A 249 7.62 19.54 -0.41
C PRO A 249 9.12 19.75 -0.14
N ASN A 250 9.72 18.80 0.59
CA ASN A 250 11.15 18.71 0.84
C ASN A 250 11.90 18.22 -0.40
N GLN A 251 11.30 17.26 -1.10
CA GLN A 251 11.86 16.64 -2.30
C GLN A 251 10.72 16.35 -3.28
N ARG A 252 10.98 16.55 -4.58
CA ARG A 252 10.06 16.24 -5.67
C ARG A 252 10.67 15.17 -6.58
N PHE A 253 9.84 14.29 -7.10
CA PHE A 253 10.20 13.19 -7.98
C PHE A 253 9.37 13.29 -9.25
N GLU A 254 9.97 13.81 -10.32
CA GLU A 254 9.24 14.06 -11.56
C GLU A 254 8.89 12.77 -12.29
N VAL A 255 7.60 12.57 -12.56
CA VAL A 255 7.10 11.48 -13.40
C VAL A 255 6.22 12.07 -14.49
N LYS A 256 6.61 11.87 -15.74
CA LYS A 256 5.81 12.31 -16.89
C LYS A 256 4.57 11.44 -17.02
N ARG A 257 3.41 11.98 -16.66
CA ARG A 257 2.11 11.35 -16.92
C ARG A 257 1.80 11.44 -18.41
N HIS A 258 1.34 10.33 -19.00
CA HIS A 258 1.21 10.19 -20.45
C HIS A 258 -0.26 10.17 -20.92
N GLY A 259 -1.22 10.02 -20.00
CA GLY A 259 -2.65 10.10 -20.27
C GLY A 259 -3.25 11.50 -20.02
N ASN A 260 -4.39 11.76 -20.66
CA ASN A 260 -5.21 12.94 -20.38
C ASN A 260 -6.04 12.79 -19.09
N GLN A 261 -6.17 11.57 -18.57
CA GLN A 261 -6.85 11.28 -17.32
C GLN A 261 -5.85 11.19 -16.18
N VAL A 262 -6.21 11.81 -15.05
CA VAL A 262 -5.39 11.81 -13.83
C VAL A 262 -5.85 10.65 -12.96
N TYR A 263 -5.00 9.64 -12.83
CA TYR A 263 -5.22 8.50 -11.93
C TYR A 263 -4.34 8.63 -10.70
N ALA A 264 -4.92 8.40 -9.51
CA ALA A 264 -4.10 8.17 -8.32
C ALA A 264 -3.37 6.83 -8.45
N VAL A 265 -2.08 6.82 -8.15
CA VAL A 265 -1.26 5.61 -8.11
C VAL A 265 -0.73 5.41 -6.71
N GLU A 266 -0.57 4.17 -6.27
CA GLU A 266 0.12 3.90 -5.02
C GLU A 266 1.60 4.31 -5.08
N VAL A 267 2.04 4.90 -3.98
CA VAL A 267 3.41 5.27 -3.66
C VAL A 267 3.78 4.61 -2.35
N LYS A 268 5.02 4.14 -2.23
CA LYS A 268 5.52 3.47 -1.03
C LYS A 268 6.97 3.86 -0.75
N PHE A 269 7.28 4.03 0.53
CA PHE A 269 8.67 3.98 0.96
C PHE A 269 9.21 2.56 0.80
N GLY A 270 10.44 2.45 0.31
CA GLY A 270 11.19 1.20 0.18
C GLY A 270 12.46 1.22 1.00
N GLU A 271 12.96 0.03 1.37
CA GLU A 271 14.28 -0.16 1.99
C GLU A 271 14.51 0.71 3.25
N GLY A 272 13.53 0.75 4.15
CA GLY A 272 13.63 1.54 5.37
C GLY A 272 13.62 3.06 5.13
N GLY A 273 12.87 3.51 4.12
CA GLY A 273 12.74 4.93 3.78
C GLY A 273 13.82 5.48 2.84
N ALA A 274 14.82 4.67 2.48
CA ALA A 274 15.89 5.06 1.56
C ALA A 274 15.40 5.23 0.11
N LEU A 275 14.30 4.56 -0.26
CA LEU A 275 13.74 4.63 -1.61
C LEU A 275 12.30 5.13 -1.62
N VAL A 276 11.92 5.75 -2.73
CA VAL A 276 10.53 6.02 -3.12
C VAL A 276 10.19 5.12 -4.30
N VAL A 277 9.12 4.34 -4.16
CA VAL A 277 8.60 3.46 -5.20
C VAL A 277 7.20 3.92 -5.58
N GLY A 278 6.93 4.13 -6.86
CA GLY A 278 5.61 4.57 -7.31
C GLY A 278 5.22 4.00 -8.66
N GLY A 279 3.91 3.82 -8.84
CA GLY A 279 3.32 3.36 -10.10
C GLY A 279 3.24 4.45 -11.18
N SER A 280 2.62 4.14 -12.32
CA SER A 280 2.36 5.11 -13.37
C SER A 280 1.15 4.73 -14.22
N ASP A 281 0.65 5.67 -15.02
CA ASP A 281 -0.42 5.47 -16.00
C ASP A 281 0.07 4.81 -17.31
N HIS A 282 1.36 4.51 -17.43
CA HIS A 282 2.01 4.07 -18.68
C HIS A 282 2.90 2.83 -18.52
N GLY A 283 2.59 1.98 -17.55
CA GLY A 283 3.13 0.62 -17.42
C GLY A 283 4.48 0.55 -16.74
N VAL A 284 4.94 1.64 -16.12
CA VAL A 284 6.25 1.75 -15.48
C VAL A 284 6.10 1.87 -13.97
N VAL A 285 6.94 1.17 -13.22
CA VAL A 285 7.19 1.45 -11.80
C VAL A 285 8.49 2.24 -11.71
N TYR A 286 8.44 3.38 -11.02
CA TYR A 286 9.61 4.22 -10.79
C TYR A 286 10.21 3.96 -9.42
N ILE A 287 11.53 3.97 -9.35
CA ILE A 287 12.30 3.86 -8.12
C ILE A 287 13.25 5.05 -8.05
N PHE A 288 13.09 5.84 -7.00
CA PHE A 288 13.91 7.00 -6.72
C PHE A 288 14.66 6.84 -5.40
N GLN A 289 15.82 7.47 -5.30
CA GLN A 289 16.51 7.64 -4.02
C GLN A 289 15.86 8.78 -3.25
N SER A 290 15.46 8.54 -1.99
CA SER A 290 14.59 9.48 -1.25
C SER A 290 15.28 10.79 -0.87
N ASP A 291 16.59 10.78 -0.67
CA ASP A 291 17.41 11.92 -0.27
C ASP A 291 17.85 12.80 -1.45
N THR A 292 18.27 12.22 -2.57
CA THR A 292 18.76 12.97 -3.73
C THR A 292 17.67 13.31 -4.74
N GLY A 293 16.59 12.53 -4.79
CA GLY A 293 15.58 12.64 -5.85
C GLY A 293 15.94 11.91 -7.14
N ASP A 294 17.08 11.23 -7.20
CA ASP A 294 17.54 10.58 -8.43
C ASP A 294 16.68 9.37 -8.78
N CYS A 295 16.24 9.30 -10.04
CA CYS A 295 15.59 8.10 -10.56
C CYS A 295 16.65 7.02 -10.82
N ILE A 296 16.78 6.08 -9.88
CA ILE A 296 17.82 5.04 -9.95
C ILE A 296 17.42 3.85 -10.83
N GLN A 297 16.11 3.61 -10.98
CA GLN A 297 15.59 2.51 -11.79
C GLN A 297 14.14 2.73 -12.24
N THR A 298 13.82 2.24 -13.44
CA THR A 298 12.45 2.09 -13.95
C THR A 298 12.18 0.62 -14.27
N LEU A 299 11.06 0.07 -13.81
CA LEU A 299 10.66 -1.32 -14.04
C LEU A 299 9.44 -1.38 -14.96
N LEU A 300 9.52 -2.17 -16.03
CA LEU A 300 8.45 -2.26 -17.02
C LEU A 300 7.46 -3.36 -16.65
N HIS A 301 6.34 -2.99 -16.02
CA HIS A 301 5.24 -3.93 -15.74
C HIS A 301 4.44 -4.23 -17.01
N GLY A 302 4.05 -3.19 -17.73
CA GLY A 302 3.11 -3.31 -18.84
C GLY A 302 3.50 -2.44 -20.04
N ASN A 303 2.53 -2.21 -20.91
CA ASN A 303 2.69 -1.32 -22.05
C ASN A 303 2.33 0.13 -21.68
N LYS A 304 2.46 1.06 -22.64
CA LYS A 304 2.21 2.50 -22.45
C LYS A 304 0.77 2.88 -22.06
N SER A 305 -0.17 1.94 -22.08
CA SER A 305 -1.56 2.15 -21.65
C SER A 305 -1.91 1.35 -20.40
N THR A 306 -0.92 0.72 -19.76
CA THR A 306 -1.15 -0.09 -18.56
C THR A 306 -1.06 0.81 -17.35
N LEU A 307 -2.17 1.01 -16.65
CA LEU A 307 -2.15 1.67 -15.35
C LEU A 307 -1.54 0.71 -14.32
N VAL A 308 -0.52 1.17 -13.59
CA VAL A 308 0.07 0.48 -12.44
C VAL A 308 -0.35 1.25 -11.20
N GLN A 309 -1.48 0.85 -10.61
CA GLN A 309 -2.12 1.62 -9.52
C GLN A 309 -1.84 1.05 -8.13
N ALA A 310 -1.46 -0.23 -8.00
CA ALA A 310 -1.18 -0.87 -6.71
C ALA A 310 0.31 -1.18 -6.57
N ILE A 311 0.91 -0.79 -5.45
CA ILE A 311 2.33 -1.01 -5.14
C ILE A 311 2.44 -1.45 -3.69
N ALA A 312 3.24 -2.49 -3.44
CA ALA A 312 3.66 -2.83 -2.09
C ALA A 312 5.17 -3.04 -2.06
N THR A 313 5.79 -2.65 -0.96
CA THR A 313 7.22 -2.85 -0.69
C THR A 313 7.37 -3.73 0.55
N PHE A 314 8.42 -4.55 0.57
CA PHE A 314 8.77 -5.35 1.73
C PHE A 314 10.29 -5.51 1.80
N THR A 315 10.83 -5.44 3.01
CA THR A 315 12.22 -5.81 3.29
C THR A 315 12.22 -6.93 4.30
N SER A 316 12.79 -8.06 3.92
CA SER A 316 12.87 -9.23 4.78
C SER A 316 13.95 -9.09 5.85
N PRO A 317 13.90 -9.89 6.93
CA PRO A 317 14.92 -9.85 7.98
C PRO A 317 16.34 -10.20 7.50
N ASP A 318 16.47 -10.99 6.43
CA ASP A 318 17.74 -11.29 5.77
C ASP A 318 18.18 -10.20 4.76
N GLY A 319 17.40 -9.12 4.64
CA GLY A 319 17.69 -7.92 3.87
C GLY A 319 17.28 -7.97 2.40
N GLU A 320 16.65 -9.05 1.94
CA GLU A 320 16.07 -9.09 0.59
C GLU A 320 14.96 -8.03 0.48
N HIS A 321 15.02 -7.24 -0.59
CA HIS A 321 14.00 -6.23 -0.86
C HIS A 321 13.09 -6.70 -1.99
N ILE A 322 11.79 -6.56 -1.77
CA ILE A 322 10.75 -7.01 -2.68
C ILE A 322 9.80 -5.85 -2.98
N ILE A 323 9.49 -5.66 -4.25
CA ILE A 323 8.40 -4.80 -4.71
C ILE A 323 7.36 -5.70 -5.38
N ALA A 324 6.10 -5.52 -5.06
CA ALA A 324 4.99 -6.05 -5.83
C ALA A 324 4.25 -4.89 -6.51
N SER A 325 3.99 -5.02 -7.80
CA SER A 325 3.20 -4.05 -8.56
C SER A 325 1.99 -4.71 -9.18
N GLY A 326 0.84 -4.04 -9.14
CA GLY A 326 -0.44 -4.49 -9.70
C GLY A 326 -0.90 -3.60 -10.84
N SER A 327 -1.29 -4.22 -11.95
CA SER A 327 -1.80 -3.50 -13.12
C SER A 327 -3.31 -3.45 -13.16
N SER A 328 -3.84 -2.48 -13.89
CA SER A 328 -5.22 -2.44 -14.36
C SER A 328 -5.21 -2.59 -15.87
N ARG A 329 -5.51 -3.79 -16.37
CA ARG A 329 -5.61 -4.05 -17.81
C ARG A 329 -6.84 -4.90 -18.10
N LEU A 330 -7.65 -4.47 -19.06
CA LEU A 330 -8.75 -5.26 -19.59
C LEU A 330 -8.23 -6.18 -20.72
N PRO A 331 -8.64 -7.47 -20.78
CA PRO A 331 -9.56 -8.16 -19.87
C PRO A 331 -8.88 -8.77 -18.62
N THR A 332 -7.56 -8.86 -18.58
CA THR A 332 -6.81 -9.49 -17.48
C THR A 332 -5.69 -8.63 -16.96
N SER A 333 -5.62 -8.52 -15.65
CA SER A 333 -4.55 -7.85 -14.93
C SER A 333 -3.47 -8.83 -14.49
N SER A 334 -2.37 -8.28 -13.99
CA SER A 334 -1.23 -9.04 -13.50
C SER A 334 -0.59 -8.37 -12.29
N ILE A 335 0.10 -9.18 -11.49
CA ILE A 335 0.98 -8.70 -10.44
C ILE A 335 2.40 -9.12 -10.79
N CYS A 336 3.34 -8.16 -10.81
CA CYS A 336 4.75 -8.44 -11.00
C CYS A 336 5.49 -8.37 -9.65
N ILE A 337 6.35 -9.36 -9.41
CA ILE A 337 7.22 -9.43 -8.22
C ILE A 337 8.65 -9.10 -8.65
N TRP A 338 9.18 -8.05 -8.06
CA TRP A 338 10.52 -7.53 -8.32
C TRP A 338 11.38 -7.76 -7.08
N ARG A 339 12.53 -8.40 -7.23
CA ARG A 339 13.44 -8.67 -6.11
C ARG A 339 14.79 -8.01 -6.34
N ARG A 340 15.36 -7.51 -5.26
CA ARG A 340 16.74 -7.06 -5.20
C ARG A 340 17.44 -7.84 -4.07
N PRO A 341 18.37 -8.75 -4.41
CA PRO A 341 19.15 -9.45 -3.39
C PRO A 341 20.11 -8.47 -2.70
N VAL A 342 20.46 -8.75 -1.44
CA VAL A 342 21.51 -8.02 -0.73
C VAL A 342 22.86 -8.28 -1.42
N SER A 343 23.64 -7.23 -1.64
CA SER A 343 25.05 -7.40 -2.00
C SER A 343 25.78 -8.06 -0.84
N PRO A 344 26.35 -9.28 -1.00
CA PRO A 344 27.13 -9.87 0.07
C PRO A 344 28.28 -8.91 0.38
N THR A 345 28.31 -8.39 1.61
CA THR A 345 29.50 -7.72 2.11
C THR A 345 30.68 -8.66 1.87
N PRO A 346 31.78 -8.20 1.22
CA PRO A 346 32.93 -9.06 1.04
C PRO A 346 33.39 -9.47 2.44
N ARG A 347 33.31 -10.77 2.75
CA ARG A 347 33.91 -11.35 3.95
C ARG A 347 35.32 -10.79 4.01
N ARG A 348 35.64 -9.96 5.01
CA ARG A 348 37.02 -9.60 5.32
C ARG A 348 37.74 -10.94 5.45
N ARG A 349 38.59 -11.28 4.47
CA ARG A 349 39.58 -12.33 4.66
C ARG A 349 40.39 -11.85 5.85
N SER A 350 40.19 -12.49 7.00
CA SER A 350 41.13 -12.42 8.09
C SER A 350 42.46 -12.84 7.49
N LEU A 351 43.35 -11.85 7.31
CA LEU A 351 44.76 -12.10 7.10
C LEU A 351 45.22 -12.82 8.35
N ILE A 352 45.29 -14.15 8.28
CA ILE A 352 46.13 -14.93 9.17
C ILE A 352 47.54 -14.55 8.74
N CYS A 353 48.15 -13.61 9.45
CA CYS A 353 49.61 -13.48 9.42
C CYS A 353 50.17 -14.78 9.99
N VAL A 354 50.92 -15.50 9.17
CA VAL A 354 51.73 -16.66 9.54
C VAL A 354 52.92 -16.19 10.35
#